data_AF-A0A8R1E7L2-F1
#
_entry.id   AF-A0A8R1E7L2-F1
#
_cell.length_a   1.000
_cell.length_b   1.000
_cell.length_c   1.000
_cell.angle_alpha   90.00
_cell.angle_beta   90.00
_cell.angle_gamma   90.00
#
_symmetry.space_group_name_H-M   'P 1'
#
loop_
_entity.id
_entity.type
_entity.pdbx_description
1 polymer ?
#
loop_
_entity_poly.entity_id
_entity_poly.type
_entity_poly.pdbx_seq_one_letter_code
_entity_poly.pdbx_strand_id
1 'polypeptide(L)'
;MQQATRDLGWFRKNGKEKKSDRCGRVCKERDDGNGRMIKSSALPEPKVFDGTGEFGEFKRTFLLKYGQVTNSDDELVAILEDKFLKGAAKSLLNSLLERYGRSITSLFAEFQAKLRKRQRDSKAEALNKFDGLRREKPEEMWEYLIEVRKWARLAYPEVGEEKSLLQMRITKLMMAARDDDTLHRMTKRLEIPLRYQYEELKDIVLQQENEKQRAIETVQTQNVSVVEVWAT
;
A
#
# COMPACT_ATOMS: atom_id res chain seq x y z
N MET A 1 93.80 8.38 -4.91
CA MET A 1 93.24 7.22 -4.20
C MET A 1 92.74 6.26 -5.28
N GLN A 2 93.45 5.17 -5.61
CA GLN A 2 93.44 3.89 -4.88
C GLN A 2 91.96 3.47 -4.62
N GLN A 3 91.40 2.38 -5.16
CA GLN A 3 91.96 1.07 -5.44
C GLN A 3 91.12 0.36 -6.52
N ALA A 4 91.79 -0.46 -7.31
CA ALA A 4 91.22 -1.48 -8.18
C ALA A 4 90.65 -2.69 -7.42
N THR A 5 90.19 -3.66 -8.23
CA THR A 5 90.01 -5.11 -8.02
C THR A 5 88.54 -5.55 -8.06
N ARG A 6 88.12 -6.66 -8.67
CA ARG A 6 88.71 -7.75 -9.47
C ARG A 6 87.49 -8.59 -9.95
N ASP A 7 87.43 -9.04 -11.21
CA ASP A 7 87.78 -10.42 -11.64
C ASP A 7 87.01 -11.52 -10.87
N LEU A 8 86.35 -12.54 -11.43
CA LEU A 8 86.29 -13.24 -12.73
C LEU A 8 84.91 -13.95 -12.75
N GLY A 9 84.31 -14.33 -13.88
CA GLY A 9 84.81 -15.47 -14.64
C GLY A 9 83.69 -16.46 -15.00
N TRP A 10 83.20 -16.39 -16.24
CA TRP A 10 82.90 -17.51 -17.15
C TRP A 10 82.18 -18.79 -16.63
N PHE A 11 81.10 -19.24 -17.29
CA PHE A 11 81.15 -20.25 -18.38
C PHE A 11 79.73 -20.70 -18.81
N ARG A 12 79.69 -21.17 -20.06
CA ARG A 12 78.56 -21.45 -20.95
C ARG A 12 78.19 -22.95 -20.95
N LYS A 13 76.89 -23.28 -21.07
CA LYS A 13 76.25 -24.25 -22.00
C LYS A 13 75.14 -25.15 -21.40
N ASN A 14 74.03 -25.13 -22.14
CA ASN A 14 73.19 -26.24 -22.62
C ASN A 14 72.22 -26.99 -21.67
N GLY A 15 70.94 -26.85 -22.01
CA GLY A 15 70.11 -28.00 -22.38
C GLY A 15 69.04 -28.42 -21.37
N LYS A 16 67.77 -28.17 -21.70
CA LYS A 16 66.69 -29.18 -21.89
C LYS A 16 65.31 -28.52 -21.83
N GLU A 17 64.77 -28.29 -23.02
CA GLU A 17 63.42 -28.70 -23.47
C GLU A 17 62.38 -29.05 -22.39
N LYS A 18 61.31 -28.24 -22.30
CA LYS A 18 59.95 -28.71 -21.99
C LYS A 18 58.90 -27.87 -22.74
N LYS A 19 58.28 -28.54 -23.73
CA LYS A 19 56.85 -28.60 -24.14
C LYS A 19 55.95 -27.44 -23.67
N SER A 20 55.32 -26.72 -24.60
CA SER A 20 53.91 -26.90 -25.02
C SER A 20 52.95 -26.70 -23.82
N ASP A 21 51.96 -25.81 -23.80
CA ASP A 21 51.07 -25.29 -24.82
C ASP A 21 50.56 -23.92 -24.37
N ARG A 22 50.62 -22.91 -25.23
CA ARG A 22 49.93 -21.63 -25.02
C ARG A 22 48.77 -21.53 -26.01
N CYS A 23 47.78 -22.39 -25.82
CA CYS A 23 46.45 -22.19 -26.36
C CYS A 23 45.44 -22.48 -25.25
N GLY A 24 44.80 -21.43 -24.76
CA GLY A 24 43.84 -21.50 -23.64
C GLY A 24 43.04 -20.21 -23.58
N ARG A 25 42.54 -19.77 -24.73
CA ARG A 25 41.65 -18.62 -24.86
C ARG A 25 40.34 -19.04 -25.51
N VAL A 26 39.72 -20.08 -24.98
CA VAL A 26 38.31 -20.46 -25.17
C VAL A 26 37.90 -21.20 -23.89
N CYS A 27 36.68 -20.97 -23.43
CA CYS A 27 36.03 -21.52 -22.21
C CYS A 27 35.94 -20.53 -21.04
N LYS A 28 35.16 -19.47 -21.22
CA LYS A 28 34.46 -18.83 -20.10
C LYS A 28 33.07 -18.41 -20.58
N GLU A 29 32.21 -19.39 -20.85
CA GLU A 29 30.84 -19.11 -21.32
C GLU A 29 29.83 -20.24 -21.02
N ARG A 30 30.12 -21.16 -20.08
CA ARG A 30 29.19 -22.28 -19.78
C ARG A 30 28.74 -22.46 -18.33
N ASP A 31 29.09 -21.55 -17.42
CA ASP A 31 28.70 -21.68 -16.00
C ASP A 31 27.85 -20.50 -15.45
N ASP A 32 27.56 -19.47 -16.24
CA ASP A 32 26.77 -18.33 -15.76
C ASP A 32 25.25 -18.60 -15.72
N GLY A 33 24.77 -19.55 -16.53
CA GLY A 33 23.36 -19.94 -16.58
C GLY A 33 22.90 -20.71 -15.34
N ASN A 34 23.65 -21.75 -14.94
CA ASN A 34 23.30 -22.57 -13.78
C ASN A 34 23.45 -21.82 -12.45
N GLY A 35 24.46 -20.95 -12.32
CA GLY A 35 24.65 -20.12 -11.13
C GLY A 35 23.56 -19.05 -10.94
N ARG A 36 22.97 -18.53 -12.02
CA ARG A 36 21.79 -17.65 -11.99
C ARG A 36 20.54 -18.40 -11.55
N MET A 37 20.29 -19.58 -12.11
CA MET A 37 19.08 -20.38 -11.81
C MET A 37 19.00 -20.83 -10.34
N ILE A 38 20.12 -21.24 -9.73
CA ILE A 38 20.19 -21.64 -8.31
C ILE A 38 19.91 -20.44 -7.36
N LYS A 39 20.29 -19.22 -7.75
CA LYS A 39 20.05 -18.01 -6.94
C LYS A 39 18.60 -17.54 -7.01
N SER A 40 17.92 -17.71 -8.14
CA SER A 40 16.53 -17.29 -8.34
C SER A 40 15.47 -18.18 -7.68
N SER A 41 15.76 -19.47 -7.45
CA SER A 41 14.85 -20.41 -6.76
C SER A 41 14.84 -20.22 -5.24
N ALA A 42 15.86 -19.58 -4.67
CA ALA A 42 15.94 -19.25 -3.24
C ALA A 42 15.30 -17.89 -2.89
N LEU A 43 14.77 -17.15 -3.86
CA LEU A 43 14.23 -15.81 -3.65
C LEU A 43 12.73 -15.83 -3.37
N PRO A 44 12.26 -15.00 -2.41
CA PRO A 44 10.85 -14.87 -2.10
C PRO A 44 10.06 -14.44 -3.35
N GLU A 45 8.89 -15.05 -3.54
CA GLU A 45 8.00 -14.68 -4.64
C GLU A 45 7.48 -13.26 -4.46
N PRO A 46 7.51 -12.43 -5.53
CA PRO A 46 6.90 -11.12 -5.46
C PRO A 46 5.42 -11.27 -5.12
N LYS A 47 4.93 -10.52 -4.13
CA LYS A 47 3.50 -10.49 -3.83
C LYS A 47 2.75 -9.91 -5.02
N VAL A 48 1.54 -10.42 -5.26
CA VAL A 48 0.64 -9.84 -6.26
C VAL A 48 0.30 -8.41 -5.84
N PHE A 49 0.50 -7.47 -6.76
CA PHE A 49 0.28 -6.05 -6.53
C PHE A 49 -1.06 -5.60 -7.13
N ASP A 50 -1.93 -5.06 -6.29
CA ASP A 50 -3.28 -4.59 -6.66
C ASP A 50 -3.37 -3.07 -6.84
N GLY A 51 -2.29 -2.34 -6.49
CA GLY A 51 -2.23 -0.87 -6.50
C GLY A 51 -2.12 -0.26 -5.11
N THR A 52 -2.24 -1.07 -4.06
CA THR A 52 -2.08 -0.67 -2.66
C THR A 52 -0.75 -1.17 -2.09
N GLY A 53 -0.07 -0.33 -1.31
CA GLY A 53 1.24 -0.66 -0.70
C GLY A 53 2.46 -0.06 -1.42
N GLU A 54 3.65 -0.48 -0.97
CA GLU A 54 4.92 0.07 -1.45
C GLU A 54 5.36 -0.56 -2.78
N PHE A 55 5.08 0.13 -3.90
CA PHE A 55 5.54 -0.31 -5.22
C PHE A 55 7.07 -0.47 -5.32
N GLY A 56 7.83 0.26 -4.49
CA GLY A 56 9.29 0.16 -4.43
C GLY A 56 9.77 -1.22 -3.98
N GLU A 57 9.15 -1.80 -2.95
CA GLU A 57 9.47 -3.15 -2.47
C GLU A 57 9.11 -4.20 -3.53
N PHE A 58 7.91 -4.10 -4.09
CA PHE A 58 7.47 -4.98 -5.18
C PHE A 58 8.43 -4.96 -6.37
N LYS A 59 8.81 -3.75 -6.84
CA LYS A 59 9.74 -3.56 -7.96
C LYS A 59 11.10 -4.22 -7.69
N ARG A 60 11.64 -4.05 -6.48
CA ARG A 60 12.93 -4.66 -6.09
C ARG A 60 12.86 -6.19 -6.14
N THR A 61 11.83 -6.78 -5.52
CA THR A 61 11.66 -8.24 -5.47
C THR A 61 11.40 -8.85 -6.84
N PHE A 62 10.57 -8.19 -7.67
CA PHE A 62 10.28 -8.63 -9.03
C PHE A 62 11.54 -8.64 -9.92
N LEU A 63 12.30 -7.53 -9.93
CA LEU A 63 13.52 -7.44 -10.73
C LEU A 63 14.62 -8.37 -10.23
N LEU A 64 14.70 -8.63 -8.92
CA LEU A 64 15.68 -9.54 -8.36
C LEU A 64 15.45 -10.99 -8.81
N LYS A 65 14.19 -11.42 -8.90
CA LYS A 65 13.82 -12.79 -9.30
C LYS A 65 13.78 -12.98 -10.81
N TYR A 66 13.07 -12.12 -11.53
CA TYR A 66 12.83 -12.29 -12.96
C TYR A 66 13.89 -11.62 -13.83
N GLY A 67 14.46 -10.49 -13.38
CA GLY A 67 15.53 -9.80 -14.12
C GLY A 67 16.84 -10.60 -14.22
N GLN A 68 17.01 -11.66 -13.43
CA GLN A 68 18.12 -12.60 -13.58
C GLN A 68 17.81 -13.77 -14.54
N VAL A 69 16.54 -14.04 -14.80
CA VAL A 69 16.07 -15.25 -15.50
C VAL A 69 15.64 -14.96 -16.93
N THR A 70 15.13 -13.77 -17.22
CA THR A 70 14.68 -13.36 -18.55
C THR A 70 15.74 -12.53 -19.28
N ASN A 71 15.90 -12.76 -20.58
CA ASN A 71 16.82 -11.98 -21.43
C ASN A 71 16.11 -10.89 -22.25
N SER A 72 14.78 -10.84 -22.24
CA SER A 72 13.97 -9.84 -22.95
C SER A 72 13.09 -9.04 -21.98
N ASP A 73 13.07 -7.72 -22.16
CA ASP A 73 12.20 -6.82 -21.38
C ASP A 73 10.71 -7.09 -21.69
N ASP A 74 10.37 -7.54 -22.89
CA ASP A 74 9.00 -7.87 -23.28
C ASP A 74 8.46 -9.09 -22.51
N GLU A 75 9.31 -10.07 -22.24
CA GLU A 75 8.97 -11.24 -21.41
C GLU A 75 8.72 -10.83 -19.95
N LEU A 76 9.50 -9.88 -19.43
CA LEU A 76 9.27 -9.31 -18.10
C LEU A 76 7.92 -8.61 -18.01
N VAL A 77 7.54 -7.84 -19.03
CA VAL A 77 6.24 -7.17 -19.09
C VAL A 77 5.10 -8.18 -19.13
N ALA A 78 5.23 -9.26 -19.89
CA ALA A 78 4.22 -10.31 -19.96
C ALA A 78 4.04 -11.03 -18.61
N ILE A 79 5.13 -11.40 -17.94
CA ILE A 79 5.08 -12.04 -16.60
C ILE A 79 4.46 -11.09 -15.57
N LEU A 80 4.82 -9.80 -15.63
CA LEU A 80 4.28 -8.77 -14.75
C LEU A 80 2.76 -8.66 -14.89
N GLU A 81 2.24 -8.51 -16.12
CA GLU A 81 0.81 -8.32 -16.39
C GLU A 81 -0.03 -9.57 -16.08
N ASP A 82 0.53 -10.76 -16.34
CA ASP A 82 -0.20 -12.02 -16.17
C ASP A 82 -0.25 -12.46 -14.69
N LYS A 83 0.90 -12.45 -14.01
CA LYS A 83 1.02 -13.11 -12.69
C LYS A 83 1.04 -12.15 -11.50
N PHE A 84 1.55 -10.94 -11.69
CA PHE A 84 1.90 -10.06 -10.55
C PHE A 84 1.05 -8.80 -10.44
N LEU A 85 0.23 -8.47 -11.43
CA LEU A 85 -0.69 -7.34 -11.36
C LEU A 85 -2.15 -7.81 -11.33
N LYS A 86 -2.94 -7.23 -10.42
CA LYS A 86 -4.40 -7.43 -10.36
C LYS A 86 -5.14 -6.11 -10.24
N GLY A 87 -6.44 -6.15 -10.56
CA GLY A 87 -7.38 -5.05 -10.32
C GLY A 87 -6.96 -3.69 -10.92
N ALA A 88 -6.88 -2.68 -10.05
CA ALA A 88 -6.56 -1.31 -10.44
C ALA A 88 -5.15 -1.17 -11.00
N ALA A 89 -4.17 -1.90 -10.46
CA ALA A 89 -2.80 -1.90 -10.96
C ALA A 89 -2.70 -2.47 -12.39
N LYS A 90 -3.39 -3.58 -12.68
CA LYS A 90 -3.43 -4.16 -14.04
C LYS A 90 -4.09 -3.22 -15.04
N SER A 91 -5.23 -2.64 -14.66
CA SER A 91 -5.93 -1.65 -15.49
C SER A 91 -5.06 -0.43 -15.78
N LEU A 92 -4.29 0.03 -14.79
CA LEU A 92 -3.37 1.14 -14.95
C LEU A 92 -2.21 0.79 -15.88
N LEU A 93 -1.63 -0.41 -15.77
CA LEU A 93 -0.57 -0.86 -16.67
C LEU A 93 -1.10 -0.92 -18.11
N ASN A 94 -2.31 -1.46 -18.30
CA ASN A 94 -2.92 -1.62 -19.62
C ASN A 94 -3.27 -0.27 -20.29
N SER A 95 -3.44 0.78 -19.49
CA SER A 95 -3.60 2.15 -19.99
C SER A 95 -2.30 2.82 -20.46
N LEU A 96 -1.14 2.19 -20.24
CA LEU A 96 0.14 2.71 -20.73
C LEU A 96 0.29 2.37 -22.23
N LEU A 97 0.72 3.37 -22.99
CA LEU A 97 1.07 3.21 -24.41
C LEU A 97 2.43 2.51 -24.54
N GLU A 98 2.64 1.81 -25.65
CA GLU A 98 3.92 1.16 -26.00
C GLU A 98 4.49 0.29 -24.86
N ARG A 99 3.69 -0.66 -24.36
CA ARG A 99 4.11 -1.54 -23.25
C ARG A 99 5.27 -2.46 -23.63
N TYR A 100 5.34 -2.85 -24.89
CA TYR A 100 6.36 -3.71 -25.48
C TYR A 100 7.29 -2.88 -26.37
N GLY A 101 8.57 -3.22 -26.42
CA GLY A 101 9.59 -2.50 -27.20
C GLY A 101 10.28 -1.34 -26.47
N ARG A 102 9.99 -1.12 -25.18
CA ARG A 102 10.68 -0.17 -24.31
C ARG A 102 11.28 -0.86 -23.09
N SER A 103 12.24 -0.22 -22.44
CA SER A 103 12.87 -0.83 -21.28
C SER A 103 11.90 -0.98 -20.10
N ILE A 104 11.96 -2.13 -19.42
CA ILE A 104 11.13 -2.41 -18.24
C ILE A 104 11.29 -1.35 -17.14
N THR A 105 12.50 -0.76 -17.06
CA THR A 105 12.82 0.31 -16.10
C THR A 105 12.11 1.62 -16.40
N SER A 106 11.98 1.98 -17.69
CA SER A 106 11.22 3.15 -18.16
C SER A 106 9.72 2.95 -17.92
N LEU A 107 9.20 1.77 -18.27
CA LEU A 107 7.81 1.38 -18.01
C LEU A 107 7.48 1.50 -16.51
N PHE A 108 8.35 1.00 -15.64
CA PHE A 108 8.16 1.10 -14.19
C PHE A 108 8.21 2.53 -13.66
N ALA A 109 9.03 3.41 -14.24
CA ALA A 109 9.07 4.81 -13.84
C ALA A 109 7.75 5.52 -14.17
N GLU A 110 7.23 5.35 -15.40
CA GLU A 110 5.93 5.91 -15.79
C GLU A 110 4.78 5.32 -14.96
N PHE A 111 4.78 4.01 -14.77
CA PHE A 111 3.77 3.33 -13.97
C PHE A 111 3.75 3.83 -12.52
N GLN A 112 4.92 3.97 -11.90
CA GLN A 112 5.06 4.50 -10.54
C GLN A 112 4.59 5.96 -10.44
N ALA A 113 4.86 6.78 -11.45
CA ALA A 113 4.40 8.17 -11.50
C ALA A 113 2.86 8.24 -11.56
N LYS A 114 2.22 7.42 -12.40
CA LYS A 114 0.75 7.38 -12.49
C LYS A 114 0.10 6.79 -11.24
N LEU A 115 0.71 5.78 -10.61
CA LEU A 115 0.25 5.25 -9.31
C LEU A 115 0.26 6.33 -8.25
N ARG A 116 1.37 7.06 -8.11
CA ARG A 116 1.49 8.15 -7.14
C ARG A 116 0.46 9.25 -7.38
N LYS A 117 0.23 9.62 -8.64
CA LYS A 117 -0.80 10.60 -8.98
C LYS A 117 -2.19 10.12 -8.55
N ARG A 118 -2.59 8.90 -8.92
CA ARG A 118 -3.89 8.33 -8.52
C ARG A 118 -4.06 8.21 -7.01
N GLN A 119 -3.01 7.80 -6.29
CA GLN A 119 -3.05 7.73 -4.83
C GLN A 119 -3.20 9.13 -4.21
N ARG A 120 -2.54 10.15 -4.76
CA ARG A 120 -2.71 11.54 -4.32
C ARG A 120 -4.12 12.05 -4.59
N ASP A 121 -4.64 11.81 -5.78
CA ASP A 121 -5.98 12.26 -6.17
C ASP A 121 -7.04 11.59 -5.28
N SER A 122 -6.93 10.28 -5.08
CA SER A 122 -7.83 9.51 -4.20
C SER A 122 -7.72 9.95 -2.73
N LYS A 123 -6.52 10.22 -2.23
CA LYS A 123 -6.31 10.73 -0.87
C LYS A 123 -6.89 12.14 -0.71
N ALA A 124 -6.70 13.02 -1.69
CA ALA A 124 -7.25 14.37 -1.67
C ALA A 124 -8.77 14.36 -1.69
N GLU A 125 -9.38 13.50 -2.50
CA GLU A 125 -10.83 13.28 -2.50
C GLU A 125 -11.31 12.78 -1.13
N ALA A 126 -10.64 11.77 -0.57
CA ALA A 126 -10.99 11.21 0.73
C ALA A 126 -10.86 12.24 1.86
N LEU A 127 -9.82 13.08 1.85
CA LEU A 127 -9.65 14.18 2.79
C LEU A 127 -10.80 15.18 2.68
N ASN A 128 -11.11 15.63 1.46
CA ASN A 128 -12.21 16.57 1.24
C ASN A 128 -13.56 16.00 1.71
N LYS A 129 -13.84 14.74 1.40
CA LYS A 129 -15.04 14.03 1.87
C LYS A 129 -15.06 13.88 3.38
N PHE A 130 -13.93 13.51 3.99
CA PHE A 130 -13.83 13.36 5.44
C PHE A 130 -14.04 14.70 6.14
N ASP A 131 -13.38 15.77 5.71
CA ASP A 131 -13.47 17.10 6.32
C ASP A 131 -14.86 17.70 6.15
N GLY A 132 -15.45 17.56 4.96
CA GLY A 132 -16.81 18.01 4.65
C GLY A 132 -17.92 17.16 5.27
N LEU A 133 -17.60 15.98 5.81
CA LEU A 133 -18.60 15.06 6.35
C LEU A 133 -19.36 15.70 7.52
N ARG A 134 -20.68 15.74 7.38
CA ARG A 134 -21.65 16.19 8.37
C ARG A 134 -22.84 15.24 8.36
N ARG A 135 -23.49 15.10 9.51
CA ARG A 135 -24.75 14.37 9.60
C ARG A 135 -25.84 15.19 8.90
N GLU A 136 -26.43 14.64 7.84
CA GLU A 136 -27.50 15.32 7.09
C GLU A 136 -28.85 15.17 7.78
N LYS A 137 -29.15 13.97 8.31
CA LYS A 137 -30.40 13.67 9.00
C LYS A 137 -30.19 13.16 10.43
N PRO A 138 -31.03 13.60 11.40
CA PRO A 138 -31.02 13.09 12.77
C PRO A 138 -31.38 11.59 12.92
N GLU A 139 -31.80 10.91 11.86
CA GLU A 139 -32.18 9.49 11.91
C GLU A 139 -31.13 8.55 11.29
N GLU A 140 -30.01 9.09 10.78
CA GLU A 140 -29.00 8.34 10.02
C GLU A 140 -27.60 8.34 10.71
N MET A 141 -27.54 8.33 12.05
CA MET A 141 -26.28 8.31 12.82
C MET A 141 -25.43 7.09 12.46
N TRP A 142 -26.06 5.93 12.30
CA TRP A 142 -25.34 4.70 11.91
C TRP A 142 -24.66 4.84 10.54
N GLU A 143 -25.36 5.40 9.54
CA GLU A 143 -24.81 5.62 8.21
C GLU A 143 -23.65 6.62 8.27
N TYR A 144 -23.84 7.72 8.98
CA TYR A 144 -22.78 8.71 9.22
C TYR A 144 -21.53 8.08 9.85
N LEU A 145 -21.69 7.21 10.85
CA LEU A 145 -20.58 6.49 11.50
C LEU A 145 -19.83 5.56 10.54
N ILE A 146 -20.54 4.89 9.64
CA ILE A 146 -19.93 4.07 8.58
C ILE A 146 -19.10 4.95 7.65
N GLU A 147 -19.64 6.09 7.22
CA GLU A 147 -18.94 7.03 6.35
C GLU A 147 -17.70 7.64 7.01
N VAL A 148 -17.81 8.05 8.28
CA VAL A 148 -16.68 8.52 9.10
C VAL A 148 -15.57 7.48 9.09
N ARG A 149 -15.90 6.21 9.35
CA ARG A 149 -14.91 5.11 9.37
C ARG A 149 -14.25 4.92 8.00
N LYS A 150 -15.06 4.86 6.94
CA LYS A 150 -14.63 4.66 5.55
C LYS A 150 -13.68 5.77 5.11
N TRP A 151 -14.12 7.02 5.19
CA TRP A 151 -13.36 8.17 4.70
C TRP A 151 -12.12 8.45 5.54
N ALA A 152 -12.16 8.26 6.87
CA ALA A 152 -10.98 8.37 7.72
C ALA A 152 -9.86 7.40 7.28
N ARG A 153 -10.23 6.15 6.96
CA ARG A 153 -9.25 5.13 6.54
C ARG A 153 -8.65 5.45 5.17
N LEU A 154 -9.44 5.99 4.25
CA LEU A 154 -8.97 6.37 2.92
C LEU A 154 -8.15 7.66 2.92
N ALA A 155 -8.47 8.61 3.81
CA ALA A 155 -7.75 9.86 3.95
C ALA A 155 -6.37 9.68 4.63
N TYR A 156 -6.27 8.72 5.56
CA TYR A 156 -5.07 8.47 6.35
C TYR A 156 -4.64 7.00 6.33
N PRO A 157 -4.29 6.45 5.16
CA PRO A 157 -3.91 5.03 5.03
C PRO A 157 -2.63 4.68 5.80
N GLU A 158 -1.76 5.67 6.02
CA GLU A 158 -0.47 5.50 6.73
C GLU A 158 -0.64 5.31 8.25
N VAL A 159 -1.76 5.77 8.81
CA VAL A 159 -1.93 5.96 10.25
C VAL A 159 -2.49 4.70 10.93
N GLY A 160 -2.95 3.68 10.17
CA GLY A 160 -3.56 2.48 10.74
C GLY A 160 -4.77 2.77 11.66
N GLU A 161 -5.35 1.76 12.32
CA GLU A 161 -6.35 1.99 13.40
C GLU A 161 -5.65 2.45 14.71
N GLU A 162 -4.81 3.47 14.61
CA GLU A 162 -4.10 4.06 15.74
C GLU A 162 -4.95 5.08 16.51
N LYS A 163 -4.40 5.49 17.65
CA LYS A 163 -4.92 6.54 18.53
C LYS A 163 -5.38 7.79 17.76
N SER A 164 -4.65 8.17 16.71
CA SER A 164 -4.94 9.36 15.89
C SER A 164 -6.25 9.23 15.10
N LEU A 165 -6.51 8.08 14.46
CA LEU A 165 -7.78 7.87 13.75
C LEU A 165 -8.96 7.88 14.71
N LEU A 166 -8.83 7.23 15.88
CA LEU A 166 -9.89 7.20 16.89
C LEU A 166 -10.21 8.61 17.42
N GLN A 167 -9.19 9.44 17.69
CA GLN A 167 -9.38 10.85 18.07
C GLN A 167 -10.20 11.63 17.03
N MET A 168 -9.88 11.47 15.74
CA MET A 168 -10.58 12.17 14.66
C MET A 168 -12.03 11.70 14.54
N ARG A 169 -12.28 10.40 14.69
CA ARG A 169 -13.64 9.83 14.67
C ARG A 169 -14.46 10.31 15.87
N ILE A 170 -13.88 10.34 17.07
CA ILE A 170 -14.52 10.91 18.27
C ILE A 170 -14.87 12.38 18.04
N THR A 171 -13.96 13.16 17.46
CA THR A 171 -14.22 14.58 17.15
C THR A 171 -15.42 14.72 16.19
N LYS A 172 -15.44 13.95 15.10
CA LYS A 172 -16.57 13.91 14.16
C LYS A 172 -17.89 13.49 14.81
N LEU A 173 -17.84 12.55 15.74
CA LEU A 173 -19.01 12.06 16.47
C LEU A 173 -19.55 13.12 17.44
N MET A 174 -18.68 13.75 18.22
CA MET A 174 -19.04 14.84 19.13
C MET A 174 -19.64 16.04 18.37
N MET A 175 -19.09 16.38 17.20
CA MET A 175 -19.63 17.43 16.35
C MET A 175 -21.02 17.09 15.80
N ALA A 176 -21.25 15.84 15.39
CA ALA A 176 -22.55 15.39 14.87
C ALA A 176 -23.64 15.31 15.94
N ALA A 177 -23.25 15.13 17.20
CA ALA A 177 -24.15 15.11 18.36
C ALA A 177 -24.29 16.47 19.04
N ARG A 178 -23.71 17.55 18.48
CA ARG A 178 -23.60 18.85 19.15
C ARG A 178 -24.96 19.47 19.50
N ASP A 179 -25.93 19.28 18.62
CA ASP A 179 -27.28 19.84 18.77
C ASP A 179 -28.24 18.86 19.48
N ASP A 180 -27.73 17.70 19.93
CA ASP A 180 -28.47 16.72 20.72
C ASP A 180 -28.12 16.85 22.22
N ASP A 181 -29.09 16.64 23.10
CA ASP A 181 -28.86 16.50 24.56
C ASP A 181 -27.83 15.40 24.91
N THR A 182 -27.55 14.52 23.94
CA THR A 182 -26.53 13.48 23.96
C THR A 182 -25.12 14.00 24.22
N LEU A 183 -24.76 15.22 23.77
CA LEU A 183 -23.42 15.78 23.94
C LEU A 183 -23.00 15.82 25.41
N HIS A 184 -23.94 16.16 26.31
CA HIS A 184 -23.68 16.22 27.75
C HIS A 184 -23.39 14.83 28.34
N ARG A 185 -24.06 13.78 27.85
CA ARG A 185 -23.78 12.39 28.28
C ARG A 185 -22.41 11.93 27.79
N MET A 186 -22.06 12.31 26.57
CA MET A 186 -20.79 11.95 25.94
C MET A 186 -19.59 12.60 26.65
N THR A 187 -19.70 13.87 27.08
CA THR A 187 -18.59 14.57 27.76
C THR A 187 -18.20 13.92 29.08
N LYS A 188 -19.14 13.31 29.80
CA LYS A 188 -18.89 12.55 31.05
C LYS A 188 -18.12 11.25 30.86
N ARG A 189 -17.83 10.84 29.61
CA ARG A 189 -17.16 9.57 29.27
C ARG A 189 -15.74 9.75 28.71
N LEU A 190 -15.22 10.98 28.72
CA LEU A 190 -13.86 11.28 28.23
C LEU A 190 -12.73 10.85 29.19
N GLU A 191 -13.07 10.31 30.37
CA GLU A 191 -12.09 9.90 31.40
C GLU A 191 -11.53 8.47 31.18
N ILE A 192 -12.06 7.71 30.23
CA ILE A 192 -11.70 6.29 29.96
C ILE A 192 -10.60 6.21 28.88
N PRO A 193 -9.81 5.13 28.70
CA PRO A 193 -8.87 5.05 27.58
C PRO A 193 -9.53 5.16 26.18
N LEU A 194 -8.87 5.87 25.26
CA LEU A 194 -9.41 6.29 23.96
C LEU A 194 -10.11 5.19 23.13
N ARG A 195 -9.55 3.98 23.12
CA ARG A 195 -10.10 2.84 22.38
C ARG A 195 -11.50 2.46 22.86
N TYR A 196 -11.77 2.61 24.16
CA TYR A 196 -13.08 2.36 24.74
C TYR A 196 -13.97 3.60 24.64
N GLN A 197 -13.38 4.81 24.70
CA GLN A 197 -14.16 6.04 24.51
C GLN A 197 -14.93 6.01 23.19
N TYR A 198 -14.30 5.63 22.08
CA TYR A 198 -15.01 5.63 20.79
C TYR A 198 -16.21 4.68 20.76
N GLU A 199 -16.07 3.46 21.29
CA GLU A 199 -17.16 2.48 21.32
C GLU A 199 -18.30 2.93 22.25
N GLU A 200 -17.98 3.42 23.45
CA GLU A 200 -18.99 3.96 24.39
C GLU A 200 -19.74 5.15 23.79
N LEU A 201 -19.03 6.07 23.14
CA LEU A 201 -19.66 7.22 22.49
C LEU A 201 -20.56 6.81 21.33
N LYS A 202 -20.15 5.80 20.56
CA LYS A 202 -20.95 5.21 19.48
C LYS A 202 -22.25 4.62 20.02
N ASP A 203 -22.17 3.85 21.10
CA ASP A 203 -23.34 3.22 21.70
C ASP A 203 -24.31 4.27 22.27
N ILE A 204 -23.80 5.32 22.91
CA ILE A 204 -24.61 6.43 23.45
C ILE A 204 -25.40 7.15 22.36
N VAL A 205 -24.79 7.43 21.20
CA VAL A 205 -25.47 8.16 20.12
C VAL A 205 -26.50 7.29 19.40
N LEU A 206 -26.20 6.00 19.21
CA LEU A 206 -27.12 5.06 18.57
C LEU A 206 -28.31 4.76 19.47
N GLN A 207 -28.08 4.65 20.79
CA GLN A 207 -29.16 4.51 21.75
C GLN A 207 -30.07 5.74 21.73
N GLN A 208 -29.52 6.95 21.68
CA GLN A 208 -30.36 8.16 21.58
C GLN A 208 -31.24 8.15 20.34
N GLU A 209 -30.66 7.84 19.18
CA GLU A 209 -31.40 7.82 17.91
C GLU A 209 -32.56 6.84 17.99
N ASN A 210 -32.32 5.63 18.51
CA ASN A 210 -33.36 4.63 18.73
C ASN A 210 -34.45 5.09 19.72
N GLU A 211 -34.08 5.77 20.81
CA GLU A 211 -35.03 6.32 21.78
C GLU A 211 -35.91 7.42 21.15
N LYS A 212 -35.31 8.31 20.34
CA LYS A 212 -36.04 9.34 19.59
C LYS A 212 -37.00 8.71 18.59
N GLN A 213 -36.56 7.70 17.85
CA GLN A 213 -37.40 7.02 16.86
C GLN A 213 -38.63 6.38 17.51
N ARG A 214 -38.45 5.68 18.63
CA ARG A 214 -39.56 5.10 19.39
C ARG A 214 -40.52 6.15 19.94
N ALA A 215 -40.00 7.30 20.40
CA ALA A 215 -40.84 8.39 20.89
C ALA A 215 -41.72 8.96 19.76
N ILE A 216 -41.17 9.14 18.56
CA ILE A 216 -41.91 9.58 17.37
C ILE A 216 -43.00 8.56 17.00
N GLU A 217 -42.66 7.27 16.94
CA GLU A 217 -43.61 6.18 16.65
C GLU A 217 -44.77 6.14 17.67
N THR A 218 -44.47 6.36 18.95
CA THR A 218 -45.48 6.37 20.02
C THR A 218 -46.45 7.54 19.85
N VAL A 219 -45.94 8.73 19.55
CA VAL A 219 -46.78 9.93 19.32
C VAL A 219 -47.63 9.77 18.05
N GLN A 220 -47.08 9.20 16.98
CA GLN A 220 -47.85 8.91 15.77
C GLN A 220 -49.00 7.93 16.03
N THR A 221 -48.73 6.86 16.78
CA THR A 221 -49.74 5.86 17.16
C THR A 221 -50.85 6.46 18.02
N GLN A 222 -50.50 7.35 18.96
CA GLN A 222 -51.48 8.07 19.78
C GLN A 222 -52.31 9.08 18.97
N ASN A 223 -51.72 9.77 18.01
CA ASN A 223 -52.46 10.70 17.16
C ASN A 223 -53.45 9.99 16.23
N VAL A 224 -53.09 8.80 15.70
CA VAL A 224 -54.00 7.99 14.88
C VAL A 224 -55.19 7.49 15.71
N SER A 225 -54.96 6.99 16.92
CA SER A 225 -56.04 6.52 17.78
C SER A 225 -56.97 7.64 18.25
N VAL A 226 -56.45 8.84 18.50
CA VAL A 226 -57.28 10.02 18.79
C VAL A 226 -58.13 10.40 17.58
N VAL A 227 -57.61 10.38 16.35
CA VAL A 227 -58.42 10.71 15.16
C VAL A 227 -59.53 9.68 14.92
N GLU A 228 -59.28 8.38 15.13
CA GLU A 228 -60.29 7.33 14.98
C GLU A 228 -61.43 7.45 16.00
N VAL A 229 -61.12 7.85 17.25
CA VAL A 229 -62.14 8.06 18.31
C VAL A 229 -63.07 9.25 18.02
N TRP A 230 -62.62 10.23 17.24
CA TRP A 230 -63.42 11.42 16.90
C TRP A 230 -64.13 11.30 15.54
N ALA A 231 -63.90 10.21 14.81
CA ALA A 231 -64.53 9.91 13.51
C ALA A 231 -65.74 8.94 13.62
N THR A 232 -66.06 8.47 14.83
CA THR A 232 -67.24 7.64 15.16
C THR A 232 -68.28 8.44 15.93
#